data_AF-A0A2T2X3F2-F1
#
_entry.id   AF-A0A2T2X3F2-F1
#
_cell.length_a   1.000
_cell.length_b   1.000
_cell.length_c   1.000
_cell.angle_alpha   90.00
_cell.angle_beta   90.00
_cell.angle_gamma   90.00
#
_symmetry.space_group_name_H-M   'P 1'
#
loop_
_entity.id
_entity.type
_entity.pdbx_description
1 polymer ?
#
loop_
_entity_poly.entity_id
_entity_poly.type
_entity_poly.pdbx_seq_one_letter_code
_entity_poly.pdbx_strand_id
1 'polypeptide(L)'
;MDIPHEMQIGELAQLCQTTTRTLRYYEDVGLIEPIRRLDGGFRVYDGRTIQRIRHIQELKELLGWSLEEIRQVIQAEDAIENLRTQYHRSHSPKERLEVLARAAIVVQGEWELVNERMSRLEEMKQALEQKLQRYEQLSRDLKQQIKDQGSE
;
A
#
# COMPACT_ATOMS: atom_id res chain seq x y z
N MET A 1 -21.45 -15.68 -0.48
CA MET A 1 -22.22 -14.45 -0.18
C MET A 1 -22.38 -13.73 -1.50
N ASP A 2 -23.62 -13.45 -1.90
CA ASP A 2 -23.92 -12.60 -3.03
C ASP A 2 -23.43 -11.19 -2.68
N ILE A 3 -22.46 -10.66 -3.42
CA ILE A 3 -21.98 -9.29 -3.17
C ILE A 3 -23.06 -8.36 -3.75
N PRO A 4 -23.68 -7.51 -2.92
CA PRO A 4 -24.67 -6.56 -3.42
C PRO A 4 -24.10 -5.75 -4.58
N HIS A 5 -24.84 -5.63 -5.67
CA HIS A 5 -24.42 -4.82 -6.82
C HIS A 5 -24.27 -3.34 -6.45
N GLU A 6 -25.01 -2.89 -5.45
CA GLU A 6 -24.99 -1.52 -4.93
C GLU A 6 -25.19 -1.53 -3.42
N MET A 7 -24.37 -0.75 -2.70
CA MET A 7 -24.39 -0.68 -1.24
C MET A 7 -24.19 0.74 -0.72
N GLN A 8 -24.81 1.06 0.41
CA GLN A 8 -24.54 2.31 1.13
C GLN A 8 -23.32 2.16 2.05
N ILE A 9 -22.80 3.28 2.55
CA ILE A 9 -21.58 3.31 3.39
C ILE A 9 -21.67 2.42 4.63
N GLY A 10 -22.87 2.22 5.20
CA GLY A 10 -23.07 1.35 6.37
C GLY A 10 -22.86 -0.13 6.05
N GLU A 11 -23.41 -0.60 4.95
CA GLU A 11 -23.22 -1.95 4.45
C GLU A 11 -21.78 -2.17 3.97
N LEU A 12 -21.21 -1.18 3.27
CA LEU A 12 -19.80 -1.20 2.87
C LEU A 12 -18.86 -1.35 4.08
N ALA A 13 -19.13 -0.63 5.17
CA ALA A 13 -18.35 -0.72 6.41
C ALA A 13 -18.40 -2.14 7.01
N GLN A 14 -19.57 -2.77 7.02
CA GLN A 14 -19.73 -4.14 7.51
C GLN A 14 -18.96 -5.15 6.63
N LEU A 15 -19.09 -5.06 5.30
CA LEU A 15 -18.44 -5.96 4.35
C LEU A 15 -16.91 -5.82 4.32
N CYS A 16 -16.41 -4.61 4.57
CA CYS A 16 -14.99 -4.30 4.65
C CYS A 16 -14.42 -4.37 6.08
N GLN A 17 -15.22 -4.80 7.06
CA GLN A 17 -14.83 -4.91 8.47
C GLN A 17 -14.14 -3.64 9.00
N THR A 18 -14.70 -2.49 8.68
CA THR A 18 -14.18 -1.17 9.07
C THR A 18 -15.30 -0.28 9.57
N THR A 19 -14.99 0.96 9.91
CA THR A 19 -16.00 1.92 10.37
C THR A 19 -16.44 2.84 9.24
N THR A 20 -17.69 3.32 9.29
CA THR A 20 -18.17 4.36 8.37
C THR A 20 -17.33 5.62 8.46
N ARG A 21 -16.79 5.95 9.65
CA ARG A 21 -15.84 7.06 9.84
C ARG A 21 -14.56 6.85 9.01
N THR A 22 -13.99 5.66 9.03
CA THR A 22 -12.81 5.31 8.21
C THR A 22 -13.12 5.43 6.72
N LEU A 23 -14.27 4.93 6.28
CA LEU A 23 -14.68 5.02 4.88
C LEU A 23 -14.92 6.46 4.42
N ARG A 24 -15.57 7.28 5.25
CA ARG A 24 -15.72 8.72 4.97
C ARG A 24 -14.36 9.38 4.84
N TYR A 25 -13.44 9.06 5.74
CA TYR A 25 -12.09 9.57 5.65
C TYR A 25 -11.41 9.14 4.34
N TYR A 26 -11.51 7.86 3.93
CA TYR A 26 -11.00 7.40 2.64
C TYR A 26 -11.62 8.13 1.45
N GLU A 27 -12.91 8.43 1.50
CA GLU A 27 -13.57 9.25 0.48
C GLU A 27 -13.07 10.69 0.48
N ASP A 28 -12.96 11.32 1.66
CA ASP A 28 -12.49 12.69 1.81
C ASP A 28 -11.04 12.86 1.31
N VAL A 29 -10.22 11.82 1.49
CA VAL A 29 -8.86 11.75 0.94
C VAL A 29 -8.81 11.19 -0.48
N GLY A 30 -9.93 10.96 -1.15
CA GLY A 30 -9.98 10.53 -2.56
C GLY A 30 -9.42 9.12 -2.83
N LEU A 31 -9.35 8.27 -1.81
CA LEU A 31 -8.94 6.87 -1.95
C LEU A 31 -10.07 5.97 -2.44
N ILE A 32 -11.32 6.38 -2.18
CA ILE A 32 -12.51 5.71 -2.69
C ILE A 32 -13.51 6.76 -3.18
N GLU A 33 -14.32 6.41 -4.16
CA GLU A 33 -15.38 7.28 -4.67
C GLU A 33 -16.69 6.50 -4.81
N PRO A 34 -17.83 7.14 -4.53
CA PRO A 34 -19.13 6.52 -4.80
C PRO A 34 -19.36 6.43 -6.31
N ILE A 35 -19.97 5.33 -6.76
CA ILE A 35 -20.32 5.15 -8.18
C ILE A 35 -21.45 6.08 -8.62
N ARG A 36 -22.33 6.47 -7.69
CA ARG A 36 -23.41 7.43 -7.90
C ARG A 36 -23.98 7.92 -6.58
N ARG A 37 -24.88 8.90 -6.69
CA ARG A 37 -25.77 9.32 -5.60
C ARG A 37 -27.21 8.98 -5.95
N LEU A 38 -27.97 8.47 -4.97
CA LEU A 38 -29.41 8.23 -5.10
C LEU A 38 -30.20 9.52 -4.88
N ASP A 39 -31.45 9.49 -5.29
CA ASP A 39 -32.44 10.50 -4.93
C ASP A 39 -32.53 10.58 -3.40
N GLY A 40 -32.26 11.78 -2.86
CA GLY A 40 -32.06 11.99 -1.42
C GLY A 40 -30.61 12.14 -0.96
N GLY A 41 -29.63 12.08 -1.88
CA GLY A 41 -28.23 12.43 -1.62
C GLY A 41 -27.38 11.30 -1.02
N PHE A 42 -27.94 10.11 -0.87
CA PHE A 42 -27.23 8.92 -0.37
C PHE A 42 -26.18 8.45 -1.37
N ARG A 43 -25.01 8.09 -0.87
CA ARG A 43 -23.88 7.57 -1.68
C ARG A 43 -24.00 6.07 -1.85
N VAL A 44 -23.66 5.61 -3.05
CA VAL A 44 -23.69 4.20 -3.42
C VAL A 44 -22.31 3.76 -3.89
N TYR A 45 -21.93 2.55 -3.48
CA TYR A 45 -20.68 1.88 -3.83
C TYR A 45 -20.98 0.50 -4.40
N ASP A 46 -19.99 -0.12 -5.04
CA ASP A 46 -20.12 -1.45 -5.63
C ASP A 46 -19.02 -2.41 -5.12
N GLY A 47 -18.99 -3.62 -5.67
CA GLY A 47 -17.98 -4.62 -5.33
C GLY A 47 -16.53 -4.20 -5.64
N ARG A 48 -16.30 -3.26 -6.58
CA ARG A 48 -14.95 -2.74 -6.87
C ARG A 48 -14.46 -1.86 -5.74
N THR A 49 -15.35 -1.10 -5.11
CA THR A 49 -15.02 -0.33 -3.90
C THR A 49 -14.56 -1.26 -2.77
N ILE A 50 -15.18 -2.43 -2.60
CA ILE A 50 -14.74 -3.42 -1.59
C ILE A 50 -13.31 -3.88 -1.87
N GLN A 51 -13.00 -4.25 -3.13
CA GLN A 51 -11.65 -4.70 -3.51
C GLN A 51 -10.62 -3.61 -3.24
N ARG A 52 -10.94 -2.36 -3.61
CA ARG A 52 -10.10 -1.19 -3.34
C ARG A 52 -9.86 -0.97 -1.85
N ILE A 53 -10.89 -1.07 -1.00
CA ILE A 53 -10.73 -0.91 0.45
C ILE A 53 -9.84 -2.01 1.04
N ARG A 54 -10.00 -3.26 0.59
CA ARG A 54 -9.15 -4.36 1.05
C ARG A 54 -7.70 -4.16 0.65
N HIS A 55 -7.45 -3.68 -0.56
CA HIS A 55 -6.09 -3.32 -1.00
C HIS A 55 -5.48 -2.20 -0.14
N ILE A 56 -6.25 -1.14 0.15
CA ILE A 56 -5.83 -0.06 1.06
C ILE A 56 -5.50 -0.60 2.46
N GLN A 57 -6.32 -1.53 2.97
CA GLN A 57 -6.07 -2.18 4.27
C GLN A 57 -4.79 -3.03 4.22
N GLU A 58 -4.56 -3.78 3.15
CA GLU A 58 -3.36 -4.60 2.96
C GLU A 58 -2.08 -3.75 2.94
N LEU A 59 -2.04 -2.68 2.13
CA LEU A 59 -0.91 -1.75 2.05
C LEU A 59 -0.62 -1.11 3.42
N LYS A 60 -1.67 -0.79 4.18
CA LYS A 60 -1.53 -0.20 5.52
C LYS A 60 -1.02 -1.21 6.55
N GLU A 61 -1.62 -2.41 6.61
CA GLU A 61 -1.39 -3.37 7.67
C GLU A 61 -0.16 -4.26 7.44
N LEU A 62 0.02 -4.76 6.22
CA LEU A 62 1.13 -5.67 5.90
C LEU A 62 2.41 -4.91 5.57
N LEU A 63 2.29 -3.81 4.83
CA LEU A 63 3.47 -3.05 4.37
C LEU A 63 3.78 -1.85 5.25
N GLY A 64 2.88 -1.49 6.19
CA GLY A 64 3.09 -0.38 7.11
C GLY A 64 3.11 0.98 6.40
N TRP A 65 2.40 1.11 5.29
CA TRP A 65 2.36 2.36 4.54
C TRP A 65 1.47 3.38 5.22
N SER A 66 1.91 4.63 5.19
CA SER A 66 1.09 5.77 5.56
C SER A 66 -0.01 5.98 4.53
N LEU A 67 -1.09 6.66 4.93
CA LEU A 67 -2.19 6.95 4.02
C LEU A 67 -1.79 7.84 2.84
N GLU A 68 -0.75 8.66 3.00
CA GLU A 68 -0.22 9.48 1.91
C GLU A 68 0.53 8.63 0.87
N GLU A 69 1.34 7.67 1.32
CA GLU A 69 2.00 6.71 0.42
C GLU A 69 0.98 5.81 -0.29
N ILE A 70 -0.04 5.36 0.44
CA ILE A 70 -1.15 4.59 -0.15
C ILE A 70 -1.86 5.42 -1.22
N ARG A 71 -2.12 6.71 -0.99
CA ARG A 71 -2.72 7.60 -1.99
C ARG A 71 -1.87 7.65 -3.26
N GLN A 72 -0.56 7.81 -3.13
CA GLN A 72 0.34 7.88 -4.30
C GLN A 72 0.27 6.61 -5.15
N VAL A 73 0.22 5.44 -4.51
CA VAL A 73 0.13 4.17 -5.25
C VAL A 73 -1.23 3.91 -5.84
N ILE A 74 -2.31 4.18 -5.12
CA ILE A 74 -3.65 4.07 -5.70
C ILE A 74 -3.80 5.01 -6.91
N GLN A 75 -3.21 6.22 -6.85
CA GLN A 75 -3.20 7.15 -7.99
C GLN A 75 -2.33 6.65 -9.17
N ALA A 76 -1.19 6.03 -8.89
CA ALA A 76 -0.36 5.41 -9.92
C ALA A 76 -1.11 4.26 -10.62
N GLU A 77 -1.75 3.37 -9.86
CA GLU A 77 -2.58 2.28 -10.37
C GLU A 77 -3.72 2.80 -11.26
N ASP A 78 -4.44 3.83 -10.81
CA ASP A 78 -5.50 4.49 -11.58
C ASP A 78 -4.96 5.12 -12.88
N ALA A 79 -3.80 5.76 -12.83
CA ALA A 79 -3.16 6.34 -14.00
C ALA A 79 -2.76 5.25 -15.01
N ILE A 80 -2.25 4.11 -14.55
CA ILE A 80 -1.90 2.97 -15.39
C ILE A 80 -3.13 2.36 -16.05
N GLU A 81 -4.24 2.16 -15.33
CA GLU A 81 -5.47 1.62 -15.90
C GLU A 81 -6.05 2.55 -16.99
N ASN A 82 -6.00 3.86 -16.74
CA ASN A 82 -6.40 4.88 -17.71
C ASN A 82 -5.50 4.87 -18.96
N LEU A 83 -4.19 4.78 -18.77
CA LEU A 83 -3.22 4.69 -19.86
C LEU A 83 -3.39 3.40 -20.67
N ARG A 84 -3.68 2.27 -20.01
CA ARG A 84 -4.01 1.00 -20.68
C ARG A 84 -5.23 1.14 -21.57
N THR A 85 -6.28 1.80 -21.08
CA THR A 85 -7.48 2.10 -21.88
C THR A 85 -7.15 2.99 -23.08
N GLN A 86 -6.32 4.03 -22.90
CA GLN A 86 -5.85 4.89 -24.00
C GLN A 86 -5.04 4.11 -25.04
N TYR A 87 -4.16 3.20 -24.60
CA TYR A 87 -3.36 2.36 -25.49
C TYR A 87 -4.24 1.53 -26.42
N HIS A 88 -5.27 0.86 -25.88
CA HIS A 88 -6.18 0.03 -26.66
C HIS A 88 -7.08 0.83 -27.60
N ARG A 89 -7.42 2.08 -27.24
CA ARG A 89 -8.22 2.98 -28.10
C ARG A 89 -7.38 3.70 -29.16
N SER A 90 -6.06 3.64 -29.07
CA SER A 90 -5.18 4.31 -30.02
C SER A 90 -5.10 3.57 -31.36
N HIS A 91 -5.14 4.34 -32.44
CA HIS A 91 -5.15 3.85 -33.82
C HIS A 91 -3.81 4.00 -34.53
N SER A 92 -2.81 4.65 -33.90
CA SER A 92 -1.48 4.83 -34.50
C SER A 92 -0.36 4.32 -33.59
N PRO A 93 0.74 3.79 -34.17
CA PRO A 93 1.92 3.41 -33.39
C PRO A 93 2.53 4.58 -32.59
N LYS A 94 2.46 5.81 -33.12
CA LYS A 94 3.02 7.01 -32.47
C LYS A 94 2.29 7.32 -31.16
N GLU A 95 0.96 7.37 -31.19
CA GLU A 95 0.15 7.57 -29.99
C GLU A 95 0.36 6.45 -28.96
N ARG A 96 0.46 5.19 -29.39
CA ARG A 96 0.77 4.07 -28.50
C ARG A 96 2.13 4.24 -27.82
N LEU A 97 3.15 4.70 -28.56
CA LEU A 97 4.46 4.98 -27.99
C LEU A 97 4.42 6.10 -26.94
N GLU A 98 3.66 7.18 -27.19
CA GLU A 98 3.46 8.25 -26.22
C GLU A 98 2.76 7.75 -24.95
N VAL A 99 1.75 6.87 -25.08
CA VAL A 99 1.09 6.23 -23.94
C VAL A 99 2.06 5.36 -23.15
N LEU A 100 2.88 4.54 -23.82
CA LEU A 100 3.88 3.69 -23.17
C LEU A 100 4.95 4.52 -22.45
N ALA A 101 5.40 5.63 -23.04
CA ALA A 101 6.35 6.53 -22.40
C ALA A 101 5.77 7.12 -21.10
N ARG A 102 4.49 7.54 -21.11
CA ARG A 102 3.81 7.99 -19.89
C ARG A 102 3.65 6.88 -18.84
N ALA A 103 3.28 5.67 -19.27
CA ALA A 103 3.12 4.53 -18.37
C ALA A 103 4.46 4.17 -17.69
N ALA A 104 5.57 4.20 -18.44
CA ALA A 104 6.89 3.97 -17.90
C ALA A 104 7.25 4.97 -16.79
N ILE A 105 6.92 6.26 -16.96
CA ILE A 105 7.15 7.29 -15.93
C ILE A 105 6.36 6.98 -14.65
N VAL A 106 5.08 6.59 -14.79
CA VAL A 106 4.23 6.27 -13.62
C VAL A 106 4.77 5.05 -12.87
N VAL A 107 5.06 3.95 -13.59
CA VAL A 107 5.63 2.74 -12.97
C VAL A 107 6.99 3.01 -12.33
N GLN A 108 7.81 3.86 -12.95
CA GLN A 108 9.10 4.23 -12.38
C GLN A 108 8.94 4.95 -11.04
N GLY A 109 8.01 5.92 -10.94
CA GLY A 109 7.75 6.61 -9.68
C GLY A 109 7.23 5.68 -8.58
N GLU A 110 6.34 4.75 -8.93
CA GLU A 110 5.87 3.72 -8.01
C GLU A 110 7.00 2.79 -7.53
N TRP A 111 7.88 2.37 -8.45
CA TRP A 111 9.06 1.56 -8.14
C TRP A 111 10.06 2.29 -7.23
N GLU A 112 10.25 3.59 -7.42
CA GLU A 112 11.10 4.43 -6.57
C GLU A 112 10.58 4.47 -5.11
N LEU A 113 9.26 4.59 -4.91
CA LEU A 113 8.66 4.54 -3.58
C LEU A 113 8.91 3.20 -2.87
N VAL A 114 8.73 2.08 -3.59
CA VAL A 114 8.99 0.74 -3.06
C VAL A 114 10.45 0.57 -2.69
N ASN A 115 11.36 1.01 -3.56
CA ASN A 115 12.80 0.93 -3.30
C ASN A 115 13.25 1.76 -2.12
N GLU A 116 12.72 2.97 -1.96
CA GLU A 116 13.05 3.80 -0.80
C GLU A 116 12.67 3.09 0.50
N ARG A 117 11.48 2.47 0.53
CA ARG A 117 11.05 1.68 1.70
C ARG A 117 11.93 0.44 1.91
N MET A 118 12.28 -0.28 0.85
CA MET A 118 13.19 -1.43 0.94
C MET A 118 14.57 -1.02 1.49
N SER A 119 15.11 0.13 1.07
CA SER A 119 16.38 0.66 1.57
C SER A 119 16.31 0.93 3.08
N ARG A 120 15.25 1.60 3.54
CA ARG A 120 15.05 1.89 4.98
C ARG A 120 14.93 0.60 5.81
N LEU A 121 14.24 -0.41 5.28
CA LEU A 121 14.12 -1.71 5.95
C LEU A 121 15.46 -2.44 6.04
N GLU A 122 16.26 -2.38 4.97
CA GLU A 122 17.60 -2.97 4.96
C GLU A 122 18.54 -2.27 5.94
N GLU A 123 18.50 -0.94 6.02
CA GLU A 123 19.24 -0.16 7.03
C GLU A 123 18.84 -0.57 8.46
N MET A 124 17.54 -0.72 8.72
CA MET A 124 17.05 -1.16 10.02
C MET A 124 17.53 -2.58 10.36
N LYS A 125 17.47 -3.50 9.39
CA LYS A 125 17.97 -4.86 9.54
C LYS A 125 19.47 -4.88 9.86
N GLN A 126 20.28 -4.15 9.11
CA GLN A 126 21.72 -4.05 9.34
C GLN A 126 22.03 -3.50 10.74
N ALA A 127 21.28 -2.49 11.19
CA ALA A 127 21.44 -1.95 12.54
C ALA A 127 21.11 -3.00 13.64
N LEU A 128 20.12 -3.86 13.41
CA LEU A 128 19.79 -4.97 14.32
C LEU A 128 20.88 -6.05 14.32
N GLU A 129 21.40 -6.41 13.15
CA GLU A 129 22.49 -7.39 13.02
C GLU A 129 23.75 -6.93 13.75
N GLN A 130 24.14 -5.67 13.60
CA GLN A 130 25.29 -5.09 14.32
C GLN A 130 25.10 -5.14 15.85
N LYS A 131 23.89 -4.84 16.33
CA LYS A 131 23.57 -4.93 17.76
C LYS A 131 23.67 -6.36 18.27
N LEU A 132 23.14 -7.32 17.52
CA LEU A 132 23.20 -8.74 17.88
C LEU A 132 24.64 -9.23 17.97
N GLN A 133 25.47 -8.93 16.96
CA GLN A 133 26.90 -9.28 16.95
C GLN A 133 27.63 -8.71 18.18
N ARG A 134 27.31 -7.46 18.56
CA ARG A 134 27.88 -6.84 19.76
C ARG A 134 27.50 -7.60 21.04
N TYR A 135 26.24 -7.99 21.18
CA TYR A 135 25.78 -8.75 22.36
C TYR A 135 26.41 -10.15 22.41
N GLU A 136 26.56 -10.81 21.28
CA GLU A 136 27.23 -12.11 21.19
C GLU A 136 28.71 -12.00 21.57
N GLN A 137 29.40 -10.95 21.14
CA GLN A 137 30.79 -10.71 21.51
C GLN A 137 30.93 -10.45 23.01
N LEU A 138 30.13 -9.54 23.58
CA LEU A 138 30.14 -9.26 25.01
C LEU A 138 29.83 -10.51 25.85
N SER A 139 28.87 -11.33 25.41
CA SER A 139 28.56 -12.59 26.08
C SER A 139 29.73 -13.58 26.04
N ARG A 140 30.42 -13.68 24.90
CA ARG A 140 31.63 -14.53 24.76
C ARG A 140 32.74 -14.05 25.68
N ASP A 141 33.01 -12.74 25.71
CA ASP A 141 34.07 -12.15 26.54
C ASP A 141 33.79 -12.37 28.03
N LEU A 142 32.56 -12.14 28.48
CA LEU A 142 32.15 -12.39 29.87
C LEU A 142 32.24 -13.87 30.26
N LYS A 143 31.82 -14.79 29.38
CA LYS A 143 31.96 -16.23 29.62
C LYS A 143 33.41 -16.66 29.77
N GLN A 144 34.31 -16.07 28.98
CA GLN A 144 35.74 -16.34 29.08
C GLN A 144 36.30 -15.82 30.41
N GLN A 145 35.98 -14.58 30.80
CA GLN A 145 36.38 -14.01 32.09
C GLN A 145 35.93 -14.86 33.29
N ILE A 146 34.69 -15.35 33.28
CA ILE A 146 34.16 -16.22 34.35
C ILE A 146 34.95 -17.54 34.41
N LYS A 147 35.29 -18.13 33.26
CA LYS A 147 36.07 -19.38 33.19
C LYS A 147 37.49 -19.19 33.74
N ASP A 148 38.10 -18.06 33.42
CA ASP A 148 39.46 -17.73 33.87
C ASP A 148 39.50 -17.46 35.38
N GLN A 149 38.45 -16.88 35.97
CA GLN A 149 38.32 -16.63 37.42
C GLN A 149 37.98 -17.88 38.25
N GLY A 150 37.38 -18.91 37.66
CA GLY A 150 37.01 -20.16 38.36
C GLY A 150 38.09 -21.25 38.35
N SER A 151 39.28 -20.95 37.84
CA SER A 151 40.42 -21.87 37.72
C SER A 151 41.54 -21.62 38.76
N GLU A 152 41.31 -20.68 39.69
CA GLU A 152 42.12 -20.43 40.91
C GLU A 152 41.41 -20.98 42.15
#